data_AF-A0A1S3QWN9-F1
#
_entry.id   AF-A0A1S3QWN9-F1
#
_cell.length_a   1.000
_cell.length_b   1.000
_cell.length_c   1.000
_cell.angle_alpha   90.00
_cell.angle_beta   90.00
_cell.angle_gamma   90.00
#
_symmetry.space_group_name_H-M   'P 1'
#
loop_
_entity.id
_entity.type
_entity.pdbx_description
1 polymer ?
#
loop_
_entity_poly.entity_id
_entity_poly.type
_entity_poly.pdbx_seq_one_letter_code
_entity_poly.pdbx_strand_id
1 'polypeptide(L)'
;MVDFLAENNLCGQAVLRIVSRGNAIIAELLRLSDFIPAVFRLKDKSDQQKYGDIICDFSYFKGPEYYDSKLEAKPDLQDLDDEFRENNIEILSRFYLAFESVHKYIVDLIRYLDDLYEGVYIQQTLETVLLNEDGKQLLCEALYLYGVMLLVIDQKMEGEVRERMLVSYYRYSAARSSADSNLDDICKLLRSTGYSSQSGAKRPANYPESYFQRVPISSTFISMVIGRLRSDDIYNQVSAYPLPEHRSTALANQAAMLYVCLYFIPSILQTQQAKMREIVDKYFPDNWVISVYMGITVNLVE
;
A
#
# COMPACT_ATOMS: atom_id res chain seq x y z
N MET A 1 -6.32 24.49 -25.33
CA MET A 1 -6.32 24.04 -23.93
C MET A 1 -4.86 23.90 -23.55
N VAL A 2 -4.40 24.50 -22.44
CA VAL A 2 -3.02 24.30 -21.99
C VAL A 2 -2.88 22.83 -21.61
N ASP A 3 -1.84 22.16 -22.13
CA ASP A 3 -1.53 20.77 -21.83
C ASP A 3 -1.39 20.59 -20.32
N PHE A 4 -2.15 19.65 -19.75
CA PHE A 4 -2.18 19.42 -18.30
C PHE A 4 -0.82 18.92 -17.79
N LEU A 5 -0.09 18.19 -18.63
CA LEU A 5 1.20 17.59 -18.30
C LEU A 5 2.39 18.45 -18.74
N ALA A 6 2.15 19.67 -19.25
CA ALA A 6 3.23 20.58 -19.58
C ALA A 6 4.13 20.86 -18.36
N GLU A 7 5.44 21.05 -18.60
CA GLU A 7 6.43 21.24 -17.52
C GLU A 7 6.12 22.45 -16.62
N ASN A 8 5.46 23.48 -17.16
CA ASN A 8 5.06 24.67 -16.44
C ASN A 8 3.72 24.50 -15.67
N ASN A 9 2.99 23.40 -15.88
CA ASN A 9 1.78 23.09 -15.13
C ASN A 9 2.14 22.33 -13.85
N LEU A 10 2.38 23.08 -12.77
CA LEU A 10 2.78 22.51 -11.48
C LEU A 10 1.75 21.53 -10.91
N CYS A 11 0.47 21.73 -11.19
CA CYS A 11 -0.62 20.86 -10.72
C CYS A 11 -0.52 19.48 -11.37
N GLY A 12 -0.43 19.42 -12.70
CA GLY A 12 -0.29 18.16 -13.43
C GLY A 12 1.03 17.47 -13.15
N GLN A 13 2.13 18.23 -13.07
CA GLN A 13 3.45 17.71 -12.73
C GLN A 13 3.51 17.12 -11.31
N ALA A 14 2.80 17.70 -10.35
CA ALA A 14 2.76 17.17 -8.98
C ALA A 14 2.10 15.78 -8.92
N VAL A 15 0.89 15.63 -9.48
CA VAL A 15 0.19 14.34 -9.51
C VAL A 15 0.92 13.31 -10.37
N LEU A 16 1.51 13.72 -11.50
CA LEU A 16 2.34 12.83 -12.33
C LEU A 16 3.53 12.26 -11.56
N ARG A 17 4.22 13.09 -10.76
CA ARG A 17 5.34 12.64 -9.92
C ARG A 17 4.88 11.68 -8.82
N ILE A 18 3.72 11.93 -8.21
CA ILE A 18 3.14 11.03 -7.21
C ILE A 18 2.90 9.65 -7.86
N VAL A 19 2.14 9.60 -8.95
CA VAL A 19 1.86 8.34 -9.68
C VAL A 19 3.14 7.62 -10.13
N SER A 20 4.12 8.36 -10.66
CA SER A 20 5.41 7.79 -11.07
C SER A 20 6.17 7.15 -9.90
N ARG A 21 6.21 7.83 -8.75
CA ARG A 21 6.79 7.28 -7.51
C ARG A 21 6.04 6.03 -7.07
N GLY A 22 4.72 6.01 -7.21
CA GLY A 22 3.91 4.87 -6.81
C GLY A 22 4.29 3.58 -7.54
N ASN A 23 4.47 3.65 -8.86
CA ASN A 23 4.96 2.52 -9.65
C ASN A 23 6.35 2.04 -9.20
N ALA A 24 7.27 2.97 -8.93
CA ALA A 24 8.61 2.66 -8.44
C ALA A 24 8.60 1.99 -7.06
N ILE A 25 7.73 2.45 -6.15
CA ILE A 25 7.56 1.86 -4.81
C ILE A 25 7.07 0.42 -4.93
N ILE A 26 6.05 0.15 -5.73
CA ILE A 26 5.53 -1.22 -5.90
C ILE A 26 6.61 -2.14 -6.48
N ALA A 27 7.38 -1.67 -7.47
CA ALA A 27 8.50 -2.43 -8.02
C ALA A 27 9.55 -2.77 -6.94
N GLU A 28 9.89 -1.80 -6.08
CA GLU A 28 10.83 -2.04 -4.98
C GLU A 28 10.27 -3.01 -3.93
N LEU A 29 8.98 -2.89 -3.57
CA LEU A 29 8.32 -3.82 -2.64
C LEU A 29 8.33 -5.25 -3.17
N LEU A 30 8.00 -5.44 -4.45
CA LEU A 30 8.04 -6.75 -5.09
C LEU A 30 9.46 -7.29 -5.11
N ARG A 31 10.45 -6.48 -5.48
CA ARG A 31 11.87 -6.87 -5.48
C ARG A 31 12.33 -7.28 -4.08
N LEU A 32 12.09 -6.45 -3.07
CA LEU A 32 12.50 -6.73 -1.69
C LEU A 32 11.81 -7.96 -1.10
N SER A 33 10.59 -8.30 -1.57
CA SER A 33 9.90 -9.48 -1.07
C SER A 33 10.64 -10.80 -1.31
N ASP A 34 11.51 -10.84 -2.33
CA ASP A 34 12.36 -12.00 -2.61
C ASP A 34 13.61 -12.07 -1.70
N PHE A 35 13.92 -11.00 -0.96
CA PHE A 35 15.11 -10.86 -0.11
C PHE A 35 14.79 -10.77 1.39
N ILE A 36 13.60 -11.20 1.82
CA ILE A 36 13.24 -11.25 3.25
C ILE A 36 14.15 -12.28 3.95
N PRO A 37 14.99 -11.87 4.93
CA PRO A 37 15.89 -12.81 5.59
C PRO A 37 15.09 -13.88 6.36
N ALA A 38 15.42 -15.15 6.14
CA ALA A 38 14.67 -16.29 6.68
C ALA A 38 14.60 -16.28 8.22
N VAL A 39 15.65 -15.78 8.88
CA VAL A 39 15.75 -15.66 10.34
C VAL A 39 14.59 -14.86 10.97
N PHE A 40 14.04 -13.86 10.27
CA PHE A 40 12.89 -13.09 10.78
C PHE A 40 11.57 -13.87 10.76
N ARG A 41 11.50 -14.96 9.99
CA ARG A 41 10.33 -15.83 9.97
C ARG A 41 10.25 -16.71 11.22
N LEU A 42 11.38 -17.02 11.87
CA LEU A 42 11.48 -17.89 13.05
C LEU A 42 10.70 -19.20 12.90
N LYS A 43 10.76 -19.83 11.72
CA LYS A 43 9.98 -21.05 11.42
C LYS A 43 10.53 -22.28 12.14
N ASP A 44 11.85 -22.38 12.23
CA ASP A 44 12.52 -23.55 12.79
C ASP A 44 12.79 -23.38 14.29
N LYS A 45 12.73 -24.50 15.03
CA LYS A 45 12.99 -24.51 16.48
C LYS A 45 14.41 -24.04 16.82
N SER A 46 15.38 -24.28 15.93
CA SER A 46 16.75 -23.80 16.08
C SER A 46 16.81 -22.28 16.08
N ASP A 47 16.12 -21.64 15.14
CA ASP A 47 16.11 -20.18 14.99
C ASP A 47 15.36 -19.53 16.16
N GLN A 48 14.27 -20.14 16.60
CA GLN A 48 13.54 -19.69 17.80
C GLN A 48 14.41 -19.77 19.05
N GLN A 49 15.16 -20.86 19.24
CA GLN A 49 16.05 -21.01 20.39
C GLN A 49 17.25 -20.07 20.36
N LYS A 50 17.81 -19.81 19.16
CA LYS A 50 18.99 -18.96 18.99
C LYS A 50 18.63 -17.47 19.01
N TYR A 51 17.65 -17.06 18.21
CA TYR A 51 17.38 -15.64 17.93
C TYR A 51 16.12 -15.10 18.61
N GLY A 52 15.28 -15.95 19.21
CA GLY A 52 14.01 -15.53 19.80
C GLY A 52 14.12 -14.53 20.95
N ASP A 53 15.29 -14.46 21.61
CA ASP A 53 15.56 -13.48 22.67
C ASP A 53 15.98 -12.10 22.13
N ILE A 54 16.42 -11.99 20.87
CA ILE A 54 16.89 -10.73 20.28
C ILE A 54 15.95 -10.18 19.18
N ILE A 55 15.20 -11.05 18.51
CA ILE A 55 14.19 -10.67 17.51
C ILE A 55 12.85 -10.47 18.20
N CYS A 56 12.47 -9.20 18.34
CA CYS A 56 11.20 -8.80 18.96
C CYS A 56 10.21 -8.29 17.90
N ASP A 57 8.91 -8.47 18.11
CA ASP A 57 7.86 -7.83 17.33
C ASP A 57 7.41 -6.51 18.00
N PHE A 58 6.28 -5.94 17.57
CA PHE A 58 5.77 -4.66 18.11
C PHE A 58 5.45 -4.69 19.61
N SER A 59 5.45 -5.85 20.27
CA SER A 59 5.38 -5.93 21.73
C SER A 59 6.59 -5.26 22.41
N TYR A 60 7.73 -5.13 21.73
CA TYR A 60 8.90 -4.38 22.20
C TYR A 60 8.53 -2.96 22.64
N PHE A 61 7.76 -2.24 21.81
CA PHE A 61 7.38 -0.86 22.08
C PHE A 61 6.46 -0.68 23.30
N LYS A 62 5.91 -1.76 23.87
CA LYS A 62 5.09 -1.70 25.09
C LYS A 62 5.90 -1.74 26.39
N GLY A 63 7.16 -2.18 26.33
CA GLY A 63 8.05 -2.22 27.48
C GLY A 63 9.49 -2.47 27.05
N PRO A 64 10.14 -1.50 26.39
CA PRO A 64 11.51 -1.64 25.90
C PRO A 64 12.49 -2.05 27.02
N GLU A 65 12.31 -1.51 28.24
CA GLU A 65 13.20 -1.74 29.37
C GLU A 65 13.29 -3.21 29.77
N TYR A 66 12.20 -3.96 29.62
CA TYR A 66 12.19 -5.41 29.89
C TYR A 66 13.09 -6.17 28.91
N TYR A 67 13.04 -5.81 27.62
CA TYR A 67 13.83 -6.46 26.59
C TYR A 67 15.30 -6.06 26.69
N ASP A 68 15.56 -4.76 26.87
CA ASP A 68 16.92 -4.24 26.96
C ASP A 68 17.64 -4.76 28.20
N SER A 69 16.99 -4.78 29.38
CA SER A 69 17.60 -5.35 30.59
C SER A 69 17.87 -6.85 30.49
N LYS A 70 17.02 -7.61 29.79
CA LYS A 70 17.24 -9.05 29.54
C LYS A 70 18.48 -9.28 28.67
N LEU A 71 18.69 -8.42 27.68
CA LEU A 71 19.83 -8.47 26.77
C LEU A 71 21.11 -8.03 27.50
N GLU A 72 21.05 -6.95 28.27
CA GLU A 72 22.17 -6.44 29.06
C GLU A 72 22.64 -7.40 30.16
N ALA A 73 21.74 -8.20 30.71
CA ALA A 73 22.07 -9.16 31.76
C ALA A 73 22.93 -10.35 31.27
N LYS A 74 23.06 -10.57 29.97
CA LYS A 74 23.74 -11.74 29.38
C LYS A 74 24.75 -11.32 28.30
N PRO A 75 26.05 -11.39 28.57
CA PRO A 75 27.09 -11.08 27.58
C PRO A 75 26.94 -11.86 26.27
N ASP A 76 26.62 -13.15 26.35
CA ASP A 76 26.42 -14.00 25.16
C ASP A 76 25.28 -13.51 24.25
N LEU A 77 24.25 -12.86 24.81
CA LEU A 77 23.16 -12.28 24.02
C LEU A 77 23.56 -10.94 23.39
N GLN A 78 24.42 -10.17 24.04
CA GLN A 78 24.98 -8.93 23.46
C GLN A 78 25.83 -9.25 22.24
N ASP A 79 26.76 -10.19 22.38
CA ASP A 79 27.64 -10.62 21.28
C ASP A 79 26.81 -11.14 20.09
N LEU A 80 25.73 -11.90 20.38
CA LEU A 80 24.82 -12.39 19.36
C LEU A 80 23.99 -11.28 18.70
N ASP A 81 23.49 -10.30 19.45
CA ASP A 81 22.73 -9.16 18.91
C ASP A 81 23.60 -8.25 18.05
N ASP A 82 24.86 -8.04 18.44
CA ASP A 82 25.85 -7.28 17.65
C ASP A 82 26.21 -8.01 16.36
N GLU A 83 26.50 -9.31 16.40
CA GLU A 83 26.72 -10.13 15.20
C GLU A 83 25.47 -10.11 14.29
N PHE A 84 24.27 -10.21 14.88
CA PHE A 84 23.02 -10.18 14.12
C PHE A 84 22.81 -8.82 13.44
N ARG A 85 23.10 -7.72 14.14
CA ARG A 85 23.04 -6.37 13.62
C ARG A 85 23.97 -6.18 12.43
N GLU A 86 25.25 -6.53 12.56
CA GLU A 86 26.24 -6.36 11.50
C GLU A 86 25.83 -7.09 10.21
N ASN A 87 25.24 -8.27 10.35
CA ASN A 87 24.80 -9.08 9.21
C ASN A 87 23.49 -8.61 8.56
N ASN A 88 22.62 -7.89 9.28
CA ASN A 88 21.26 -7.58 8.79
C ASN A 88 20.96 -6.09 8.63
N ILE A 89 21.77 -5.17 9.18
CA ILE A 89 21.43 -3.74 9.20
C ILE A 89 21.24 -3.14 7.79
N GLU A 90 22.02 -3.58 6.80
CA GLU A 90 21.91 -3.07 5.43
C GLU A 90 20.55 -3.46 4.80
N ILE A 91 20.18 -4.74 4.89
CA ILE A 91 18.89 -5.21 4.33
C ILE A 91 17.71 -4.62 5.10
N LEU A 92 17.81 -4.50 6.43
CA LEU A 92 16.80 -3.86 7.27
C LEU A 92 16.60 -2.38 6.89
N SER A 93 17.68 -1.66 6.59
CA SER A 93 17.62 -0.27 6.14
C SER A 93 16.88 -0.14 4.81
N ARG A 94 17.08 -1.08 3.88
CA ARG A 94 16.36 -1.11 2.59
C ARG A 94 14.87 -1.37 2.77
N PHE A 95 14.50 -2.31 3.63
CA PHE A 95 13.08 -2.55 3.97
C PHE A 95 12.44 -1.32 4.62
N TYR A 96 13.12 -0.70 5.59
CA TYR A 96 12.62 0.52 6.23
C TYR A 96 12.39 1.65 5.21
N LEU A 97 13.34 1.91 4.31
CA LEU A 97 13.19 2.95 3.29
C LEU A 97 12.03 2.67 2.32
N ALA A 98 11.79 1.40 1.96
CA ALA A 98 10.64 1.04 1.14
C ALA A 98 9.31 1.28 1.88
N PHE A 99 9.25 0.90 3.14
CA PHE A 99 8.10 1.14 4.03
C PHE A 99 7.82 2.63 4.27
N GLU A 100 8.87 3.40 4.53
CA GLU A 100 8.81 4.85 4.65
C GLU A 100 8.32 5.49 3.35
N SER A 101 8.76 4.98 2.19
CA SER A 101 8.31 5.49 0.89
C SER A 101 6.82 5.28 0.66
N VAL A 102 6.23 4.18 1.16
CA VAL A 102 4.77 3.94 1.09
C VAL A 102 4.01 4.95 1.96
N HIS A 103 4.48 5.21 3.18
CA HIS A 103 3.87 6.23 4.04
C HIS A 103 4.02 7.63 3.43
N LYS A 104 5.20 7.96 2.89
CA LYS A 104 5.45 9.23 2.23
C LYS A 104 4.59 9.42 0.99
N TYR A 105 4.35 8.36 0.20
CA TYR A 105 3.46 8.41 -0.96
C TYR A 105 2.07 8.91 -0.59
N ILE A 106 1.47 8.34 0.47
CA ILE A 106 0.12 8.72 0.85
C ILE A 106 0.08 10.11 1.49
N VAL A 107 1.09 10.49 2.27
CA VAL A 107 1.22 11.85 2.81
C VAL A 107 1.36 12.88 1.68
N ASP A 108 2.17 12.61 0.67
CA ASP A 108 2.32 13.47 -0.51
C ASP A 108 1.00 13.59 -1.30
N LEU A 109 0.23 12.50 -1.43
CA LEU A 109 -1.08 12.52 -2.08
C LEU A 109 -2.11 13.32 -1.29
N ILE A 110 -2.20 13.13 0.02
CA ILE A 110 -3.11 13.90 0.88
C ILE A 110 -2.77 15.38 0.79
N ARG A 111 -1.49 15.73 0.91
CA ARG A 111 -1.03 17.11 0.75
C ARG A 111 -1.40 17.71 -0.60
N TYR A 112 -1.26 16.95 -1.70
CA TYR A 112 -1.66 17.41 -3.02
C TYR A 112 -3.17 17.69 -3.11
N LEU A 113 -4.00 16.87 -2.46
CA LEU A 113 -5.45 17.11 -2.39
C LEU A 113 -5.78 18.34 -1.54
N ASP A 114 -5.06 18.55 -0.44
CA ASP A 114 -5.20 19.74 0.39
C ASP A 114 -4.78 21.01 -0.37
N ASP A 115 -3.66 20.97 -1.11
CA ASP A 115 -3.19 22.06 -1.97
C ASP A 115 -4.23 22.42 -3.06
N LEU A 116 -4.95 21.44 -3.62
CA LEU A 116 -6.07 21.67 -4.54
C LEU A 116 -7.28 22.31 -3.85
N TYR A 117 -7.57 21.92 -2.62
CA TYR A 117 -8.68 22.46 -1.84
C TYR A 117 -8.41 23.90 -1.37
N GLU A 118 -7.18 24.18 -0.96
CA GLU A 118 -6.72 25.51 -0.52
C GLU A 118 -6.46 26.47 -1.69
N GLY A 119 -6.50 25.98 -2.93
CA GLY A 119 -6.32 26.79 -4.14
C GLY A 119 -4.87 27.20 -4.39
N VAL A 120 -3.90 26.41 -3.91
CA VAL A 120 -2.46 26.61 -4.17
C VAL A 120 -2.17 26.57 -5.67
N TYR A 121 -2.85 25.66 -6.38
CA TYR A 121 -2.82 25.61 -7.83
C TYR A 121 -3.88 26.55 -8.41
N ILE A 122 -3.45 27.74 -8.85
CA ILE A 122 -4.33 28.78 -9.41
C ILE A 122 -5.24 28.18 -10.50
N GLN A 123 -6.56 28.38 -10.37
CA GLN A 123 -7.60 27.88 -11.29
C GLN A 123 -7.71 26.35 -11.40
N GLN A 124 -7.08 25.59 -10.50
CA GLN A 124 -7.24 24.15 -10.42
C GLN A 124 -7.92 23.77 -9.12
N THR A 125 -8.98 22.99 -9.23
CA THR A 125 -9.65 22.31 -8.11
C THR A 125 -9.69 20.81 -8.41
N LEU A 126 -10.09 20.01 -7.43
CA LEU A 126 -10.28 18.58 -7.64
C LEU A 126 -11.25 18.29 -8.81
N GLU A 127 -12.34 19.07 -8.92
CA GLU A 127 -13.32 18.96 -10.00
C GLU A 127 -12.71 19.28 -11.37
N THR A 128 -11.92 20.35 -11.49
CA THR A 128 -11.33 20.74 -12.78
C THR A 128 -10.29 19.72 -13.24
N VAL A 129 -9.51 19.16 -12.31
CA VAL A 129 -8.54 18.09 -12.63
C VAL A 129 -9.26 16.82 -13.08
N LEU A 130 -10.39 16.46 -12.44
CA LEU A 130 -11.19 15.30 -12.84
C LEU A 130 -11.99 15.51 -14.14
N LEU A 131 -12.11 16.74 -14.64
CA LEU A 131 -12.65 17.04 -15.96
C LEU A 131 -11.59 16.95 -17.07
N ASN A 132 -10.31 16.96 -16.71
CA ASN A 132 -9.21 16.78 -17.64
C ASN A 132 -8.94 15.29 -17.89
N GLU A 133 -8.61 14.92 -19.13
CA GLU A 133 -8.38 13.53 -19.53
C GLU A 133 -7.18 12.89 -18.81
N ASP A 134 -6.05 13.60 -18.73
CA ASP A 134 -4.85 13.11 -18.04
C ASP A 134 -5.03 13.20 -16.52
N GLY A 135 -5.63 14.30 -16.03
CA GLY A 135 -5.90 14.53 -14.62
C GLY A 135 -6.79 13.45 -14.00
N LYS A 136 -7.89 13.07 -14.66
CA LYS A 136 -8.77 12.01 -14.17
C LYS A 136 -8.08 10.64 -14.14
N GLN A 137 -7.25 10.33 -15.14
CA GLN A 137 -6.47 9.09 -15.16
C GLN A 137 -5.51 9.06 -13.97
N LEU A 138 -4.68 10.10 -13.82
CA LEU A 138 -3.66 10.18 -12.77
C LEU A 138 -4.26 10.15 -11.36
N LEU A 139 -5.41 10.81 -11.12
CA LEU A 139 -6.09 10.75 -9.83
C LEU A 139 -6.66 9.37 -9.51
N CYS A 140 -7.21 8.68 -10.52
CA CYS A 140 -7.69 7.30 -10.34
C CYS A 140 -6.50 6.35 -10.07
N GLU A 141 -5.40 6.50 -10.80
CA GLU A 141 -4.18 5.73 -10.60
C GLU A 141 -3.54 5.99 -9.23
N ALA A 142 -3.55 7.23 -8.75
CA ALA A 142 -2.95 7.56 -7.47
C ALA A 142 -3.61 6.81 -6.30
N LEU A 143 -4.96 6.77 -6.25
CA LEU A 143 -5.67 6.02 -5.22
C LEU A 143 -5.46 4.50 -5.37
N TYR A 144 -5.53 4.01 -6.61
CA TYR A 144 -5.34 2.60 -6.93
C TYR A 144 -3.94 2.10 -6.54
N LEU A 145 -2.89 2.82 -6.91
CA LEU A 145 -1.50 2.44 -6.63
C LEU A 145 -1.24 2.38 -5.13
N TYR A 146 -1.79 3.30 -4.33
CA TYR A 146 -1.71 3.18 -2.87
C TYR A 146 -2.34 1.89 -2.36
N GLY A 147 -3.56 1.57 -2.83
CA GLY A 147 -4.22 0.32 -2.47
C GLY A 147 -3.42 -0.92 -2.88
N VAL A 148 -2.79 -0.90 -4.06
CA VAL A 148 -1.89 -1.97 -4.50
C VAL A 148 -0.67 -2.10 -3.60
N MET A 149 -0.04 -1.01 -3.17
CA MET A 149 1.08 -1.08 -2.21
C MET A 149 0.67 -1.81 -0.93
N LEU A 150 -0.48 -1.46 -0.35
CA LEU A 150 -0.98 -2.10 0.86
C LEU A 150 -1.20 -3.61 0.65
N LEU A 151 -1.87 -3.99 -0.44
CA LEU A 151 -2.12 -5.39 -0.77
C LEU A 151 -0.82 -6.18 -1.01
N VAL A 152 0.13 -5.60 -1.75
CA VAL A 152 1.44 -6.22 -2.04
C VAL A 152 2.20 -6.49 -0.75
N ILE A 153 2.26 -5.51 0.15
CA ILE A 153 2.94 -5.65 1.43
C ILE A 153 2.34 -6.82 2.22
N ASP A 154 1.02 -6.85 2.39
CA ASP A 154 0.36 -7.91 3.16
C ASP A 154 0.48 -9.30 2.51
N GLN A 155 0.43 -9.38 1.18
CA GLN A 155 0.52 -10.63 0.43
C GLN A 155 1.92 -11.21 0.43
N LYS A 156 2.94 -10.36 0.35
CA LYS A 156 4.33 -10.76 0.14
C LYS A 156 5.16 -10.75 1.43
N MET A 157 4.76 -9.96 2.42
CA MET A 157 5.49 -9.75 3.66
C MET A 157 4.56 -10.02 4.85
N GLU A 158 4.70 -11.20 5.44
CA GLU A 158 3.88 -11.63 6.59
C GLU A 158 3.93 -10.57 7.72
N GLY A 159 2.81 -10.35 8.40
CA GLY A 159 2.67 -9.30 9.43
C GLY A 159 3.75 -9.36 10.51
N GLU A 160 3.92 -10.52 11.15
CA GLU A 160 4.94 -10.72 12.19
C GLU A 160 6.36 -10.46 11.67
N VAL A 161 6.65 -10.84 10.44
CA VAL A 161 7.98 -10.65 9.83
C VAL A 161 8.27 -9.17 9.62
N ARG A 162 7.30 -8.40 9.12
CA ARG A 162 7.42 -6.94 8.99
C ARG A 162 7.64 -6.27 10.34
N GLU A 163 6.86 -6.64 11.34
CA GLU A 163 6.99 -6.08 12.69
C GLU A 163 8.38 -6.33 13.28
N ARG A 164 8.87 -7.57 13.16
CA ARG A 164 10.21 -7.95 13.62
C ARG A 164 11.32 -7.19 12.90
N MET A 165 11.25 -7.07 11.57
CA MET A 165 12.23 -6.29 10.81
C MET A 165 12.23 -4.81 11.21
N LEU A 166 11.05 -4.21 11.40
CA LEU A 166 10.94 -2.82 11.82
C LEU A 166 11.50 -2.58 13.23
N VAL A 167 11.25 -3.50 14.16
CA VAL A 167 11.76 -3.40 15.53
C VAL A 167 13.27 -3.61 15.56
N SER A 168 13.81 -4.59 14.83
CA SER A 168 15.26 -4.77 14.71
C SER A 168 15.92 -3.55 14.07
N TYR A 169 15.34 -2.98 13.01
CA TYR A 169 15.84 -1.74 12.43
C TYR A 169 15.82 -0.60 13.45
N TYR A 170 14.72 -0.43 14.19
CA TYR A 170 14.62 0.58 15.24
C TYR A 170 15.71 0.42 16.31
N ARG A 171 15.87 -0.77 16.88
CA ARG A 171 16.87 -1.06 17.91
C ARG A 171 18.30 -0.76 17.43
N TYR A 172 18.63 -1.17 16.20
CA TYR A 172 19.98 -1.01 15.64
C TYR A 172 20.28 0.40 15.10
N SER A 173 19.24 1.13 14.69
CA SER A 173 19.33 2.49 14.15
C SER A 173 19.03 3.57 15.19
N ALA A 174 18.51 3.23 16.39
CA ALA A 174 18.35 4.16 17.51
C ALA A 174 19.69 4.77 17.96
N ALA A 175 20.82 4.10 17.71
CA ALA A 175 22.15 4.68 17.86
C ALA A 175 22.48 5.79 16.84
N ARG A 176 21.62 6.03 15.84
CA ARG A 176 21.82 6.97 14.71
C ARG A 176 20.60 7.85 14.36
N SER A 177 19.48 7.80 15.08
CA SER A 177 18.24 8.46 14.65
C SER A 177 17.89 9.68 15.48
N SER A 178 17.87 10.83 14.81
CA SER A 178 17.26 12.10 15.22
C SER A 178 15.77 11.94 15.55
N ALA A 179 15.26 12.79 16.44
CA ALA A 179 13.88 12.83 16.96
C ALA A 179 12.75 13.05 15.93
N ASP A 180 13.02 12.98 14.62
CA ASP A 180 12.11 13.33 13.51
C ASP A 180 11.70 12.13 12.63
N SER A 181 11.98 10.88 13.02
CA SER A 181 11.56 9.72 12.20
C SER A 181 10.04 9.50 12.29
N ASN A 182 9.36 9.38 11.14
CA ASN A 182 7.93 9.00 11.04
C ASN A 182 7.65 7.53 11.43
N LEU A 183 8.49 6.93 12.27
CA LEU A 183 8.49 5.51 12.60
C LEU A 183 7.16 5.07 13.21
N ASP A 184 6.57 5.87 14.10
CA ASP A 184 5.31 5.52 14.74
C ASP A 184 4.18 5.37 13.71
N ASP A 185 4.12 6.25 12.72
CA ASP A 185 3.10 6.20 11.68
C ASP A 185 3.36 5.08 10.68
N ILE A 186 4.63 4.80 10.36
CA ILE A 186 5.03 3.62 9.59
C ILE A 186 4.63 2.34 10.32
N CYS A 187 4.89 2.23 11.62
CA CYS A 187 4.50 1.09 12.45
C CYS A 187 2.99 0.95 12.56
N LYS A 188 2.24 2.05 12.73
CA LYS A 188 0.76 2.02 12.70
C LYS A 188 0.28 1.49 11.35
N LEU A 189 0.84 1.97 10.25
CA LEU A 189 0.48 1.53 8.90
C LEU A 189 0.82 0.05 8.67
N LEU A 190 1.95 -0.45 9.16
CA LEU A 190 2.46 -1.79 8.85
C LEU A 190 2.18 -2.87 9.88
N ARG A 191 1.45 -2.53 10.95
CA ARG A 191 0.99 -3.48 11.96
C ARG A 191 0.31 -4.69 11.32
N SER A 192 0.52 -5.87 11.88
CA SER A 192 -0.11 -7.09 11.41
C SER A 192 -1.63 -6.93 11.29
N THR A 193 -2.17 -7.37 10.16
CA THR A 193 -3.60 -7.40 9.85
C THR A 193 -4.24 -8.75 10.23
N GLY A 194 -3.41 -9.74 10.59
CA GLY A 194 -3.82 -11.13 10.73
C GLY A 194 -4.03 -11.86 9.39
N TYR A 195 -3.85 -11.19 8.26
CA TYR A 195 -3.93 -11.81 6.94
C TYR A 195 -2.79 -12.82 6.74
N SER A 196 -3.10 -13.93 6.08
CA SER A 196 -2.13 -14.95 5.71
C SER A 196 -2.44 -15.47 4.31
N SER A 197 -1.41 -15.58 3.48
CA SER A 197 -1.50 -16.11 2.11
C SER A 197 -1.44 -17.64 2.04
N GLN A 198 -1.40 -18.32 3.18
CA GLN A 198 -1.37 -19.79 3.23
C GLN A 198 -2.72 -20.40 2.82
N SER A 199 -2.67 -21.53 2.10
CA SER A 199 -3.87 -22.25 1.69
C SER A 199 -4.72 -22.64 2.90
N GLY A 200 -6.01 -22.26 2.88
CA GLY A 200 -6.95 -22.54 3.97
C GLY A 200 -6.92 -21.53 5.13
N ALA A 201 -6.09 -20.48 5.06
CA ALA A 201 -6.15 -19.37 6.01
C ALA A 201 -7.50 -18.66 5.90
N LYS A 202 -8.13 -18.37 7.05
CA LYS A 202 -9.37 -17.59 7.08
C LYS A 202 -9.05 -16.11 6.95
N ARG A 203 -9.77 -15.42 6.06
CA ARG A 203 -9.72 -13.97 5.93
C ARG A 203 -10.11 -13.32 7.27
N PRO A 204 -9.29 -12.40 7.82
CA PRO A 204 -9.64 -11.69 9.05
C PRO A 204 -10.91 -10.86 8.86
N ALA A 205 -11.63 -10.61 9.97
CA ALA A 205 -12.82 -9.77 9.94
C ALA A 205 -12.45 -8.34 9.48
N ASN A 206 -13.26 -7.76 8.60
CA ASN A 206 -13.06 -6.41 8.04
C ASN A 206 -11.70 -6.21 7.33
N TYR A 207 -11.12 -7.28 6.80
CA TYR A 207 -9.93 -7.19 5.95
C TYR A 207 -10.33 -7.19 4.46
N PRO A 208 -9.72 -6.36 3.59
CA PRO A 208 -8.67 -5.38 3.85
C PRO A 208 -9.21 -3.99 4.23
N GLU A 209 -10.51 -3.82 4.43
CA GLU A 209 -11.15 -2.52 4.66
C GLU A 209 -10.55 -1.76 5.85
N SER A 210 -10.36 -2.44 6.98
CA SER A 210 -9.74 -1.86 8.17
C SER A 210 -8.26 -1.51 7.96
N TYR A 211 -7.56 -2.23 7.06
CA TYR A 211 -6.18 -1.91 6.72
C TYR A 211 -6.12 -0.63 5.87
N PHE A 212 -7.01 -0.52 4.87
CA PHE A 212 -7.11 0.65 4.00
C PHE A 212 -7.55 1.93 4.74
N GLN A 213 -8.19 1.78 5.90
CA GLN A 213 -8.63 2.89 6.76
C GLN A 213 -7.54 3.44 7.69
N ARG A 214 -6.35 2.81 7.76
CA ARG A 214 -5.30 3.23 8.72
C ARG A 214 -4.76 4.63 8.45
N VAL A 215 -4.76 5.07 7.20
CA VAL A 215 -4.45 6.45 6.80
C VAL A 215 -5.69 7.04 6.14
N PRO A 216 -6.38 8.02 6.76
CA PRO A 216 -7.60 8.57 6.22
C PRO A 216 -7.32 9.40 4.97
N ILE A 217 -8.16 9.23 3.95
CA ILE A 217 -8.16 10.03 2.72
C ILE A 217 -9.52 10.72 2.62
N SER A 218 -9.57 11.89 2.00
CA SER A 218 -10.82 12.63 1.76
C SER A 218 -11.90 11.74 1.14
N SER A 219 -13.02 11.59 1.83
CA SER A 219 -14.17 10.80 1.35
C SER A 219 -14.78 11.39 0.08
N THR A 220 -14.70 12.71 -0.09
CA THR A 220 -15.08 13.41 -1.33
C THR A 220 -14.21 12.95 -2.49
N PHE A 221 -12.89 12.94 -2.31
CA PHE A 221 -11.95 12.46 -3.33
C PHE A 221 -12.22 11.01 -3.72
N ILE A 222 -12.32 10.11 -2.73
CA ILE A 222 -12.62 8.68 -2.97
C ILE A 222 -13.94 8.53 -3.76
N SER A 223 -14.98 9.25 -3.35
CA SER A 223 -16.30 9.19 -4.00
C SER A 223 -16.26 9.68 -5.45
N MET A 224 -15.50 10.74 -5.72
CA MET A 224 -15.35 11.29 -7.07
C MET A 224 -14.55 10.35 -7.97
N VAL A 225 -13.43 9.79 -7.48
CA VAL A 225 -12.63 8.78 -8.20
C VAL A 225 -13.48 7.56 -8.55
N ILE A 226 -14.22 7.02 -7.59
CA ILE A 226 -15.11 5.87 -7.83
C ILE A 226 -16.25 6.24 -8.78
N GLY A 227 -16.77 7.46 -8.71
CA GLY A 227 -17.74 7.98 -9.66
C GLY A 227 -17.23 7.96 -11.10
N ARG A 228 -15.98 8.42 -11.31
CA ARG A 228 -15.30 8.39 -12.62
C ARG A 228 -15.02 6.97 -13.08
N LEU A 229 -14.45 6.14 -12.22
CA LEU A 229 -14.21 4.72 -12.50
C LEU A 229 -15.51 3.95 -12.80
N ARG A 230 -16.68 4.40 -12.34
CA ARG A 230 -17.96 3.77 -12.67
C ARG A 230 -18.58 4.30 -13.97
N SER A 231 -18.44 5.58 -14.25
CA SER A 231 -19.20 6.24 -15.32
C SER A 231 -18.41 6.33 -16.63
N ASP A 232 -17.11 6.59 -16.53
CA ASP A 232 -16.28 6.95 -17.68
C ASP A 232 -15.54 5.72 -18.25
N ASP A 233 -14.94 5.88 -19.42
CA ASP A 233 -13.87 5.03 -19.96
C ASP A 233 -12.59 5.87 -19.90
N ILE A 234 -11.89 5.81 -18.77
CA ILE A 234 -10.82 6.77 -18.47
C ILE A 234 -9.64 6.63 -19.42
N TYR A 235 -9.46 5.46 -20.04
CA TYR A 235 -8.39 5.17 -21.00
C TYR A 235 -8.86 5.22 -22.47
N ASN A 236 -10.13 5.57 -22.71
CA ASN A 236 -10.74 5.64 -24.04
C ASN A 236 -10.59 4.34 -24.87
N GLN A 237 -10.53 3.18 -24.21
CA GLN A 237 -10.24 1.89 -24.81
C GLN A 237 -11.43 1.30 -25.57
N VAL A 238 -12.68 1.63 -25.19
CA VAL A 238 -13.87 1.08 -25.85
C VAL A 238 -13.89 1.39 -27.34
N SER A 239 -13.32 2.53 -27.75
CA SER A 239 -13.18 2.89 -29.16
C SER A 239 -12.31 1.91 -29.98
N ALA A 240 -11.35 1.25 -29.33
CA ALA A 240 -10.48 0.23 -29.93
C ALA A 240 -11.11 -1.17 -29.94
N TYR A 241 -12.19 -1.38 -29.20
CA TYR A 241 -12.91 -2.66 -29.07
C TYR A 241 -14.37 -2.50 -29.55
N PRO A 242 -14.61 -2.52 -30.87
CA PRO A 242 -15.91 -2.16 -31.45
C PRO A 242 -17.02 -3.21 -31.21
N LEU A 243 -16.65 -4.46 -30.88
CA LEU A 243 -17.60 -5.53 -30.61
C LEU A 243 -18.10 -5.44 -29.16
N PRO A 244 -19.42 -5.49 -28.91
CA PRO A 244 -19.99 -5.43 -27.56
C PRO A 244 -19.42 -6.49 -26.61
N GLU A 245 -19.08 -7.66 -27.13
CA GLU A 245 -18.50 -8.79 -26.38
C GLU A 245 -17.10 -8.46 -25.82
N HIS A 246 -16.38 -7.51 -26.40
CA HIS A 246 -15.04 -7.13 -25.96
C HIS A 246 -15.04 -6.07 -24.84
N ARG A 247 -16.22 -5.64 -24.38
CA ARG A 247 -16.34 -4.53 -23.42
C ARG A 247 -15.64 -4.84 -22.09
N SER A 248 -15.75 -6.07 -21.59
CA SER A 248 -15.08 -6.51 -20.36
C SER A 248 -13.55 -6.44 -20.49
N THR A 249 -13.01 -6.85 -21.66
CA THR A 249 -11.59 -6.74 -22.00
C THR A 249 -11.13 -5.28 -22.10
N ALA A 250 -11.89 -4.44 -22.82
CA ALA A 250 -11.57 -3.03 -23.00
C ALA A 250 -11.45 -2.28 -21.67
N LEU A 251 -12.29 -2.66 -20.70
CA LEU A 251 -12.37 -2.04 -19.38
C LEU A 251 -11.61 -2.79 -18.29
N ALA A 252 -10.86 -3.86 -18.62
CA ALA A 252 -10.26 -4.75 -17.62
C ALA A 252 -9.30 -4.03 -16.65
N ASN A 253 -8.47 -3.13 -17.16
CA ASN A 253 -7.56 -2.34 -16.31
C ASN A 253 -8.34 -1.44 -15.35
N GLN A 254 -9.36 -0.73 -15.87
CA GLN A 254 -10.21 0.13 -15.06
C GLN A 254 -11.03 -0.66 -14.03
N ALA A 255 -11.44 -1.88 -14.38
CA ALA A 255 -12.13 -2.81 -13.48
C ALA A 255 -11.24 -3.21 -12.30
N ALA A 256 -9.98 -3.54 -12.57
CA ALA A 256 -9.00 -3.85 -11.52
C ALA A 256 -8.74 -2.64 -10.60
N MET A 257 -8.66 -1.43 -11.17
CA MET A 257 -8.55 -0.20 -10.38
C MET A 257 -9.75 -0.01 -9.46
N LEU A 258 -10.96 -0.13 -10.01
CA LEU A 258 -12.20 0.01 -9.26
C LEU A 258 -12.29 -1.02 -8.14
N TYR A 259 -11.95 -2.28 -8.41
CA TYR A 259 -11.93 -3.34 -7.40
C TYR A 259 -11.08 -2.96 -6.18
N VAL A 260 -9.84 -2.48 -6.40
CA VAL A 260 -8.97 -2.05 -5.30
C VAL A 260 -9.53 -0.79 -4.62
N CYS A 261 -10.00 0.19 -5.40
CA CYS A 261 -10.52 1.45 -4.87
C CYS A 261 -11.77 1.27 -3.98
N LEU A 262 -12.58 0.22 -4.21
CA LEU A 262 -13.76 -0.07 -3.39
C LEU A 262 -13.41 -0.39 -1.93
N TYR A 263 -12.20 -0.87 -1.63
CA TYR A 263 -11.76 -1.11 -0.26
C TYR A 263 -11.59 0.17 0.56
N PHE A 264 -11.40 1.33 -0.08
CA PHE A 264 -11.43 2.63 0.59
C PHE A 264 -12.84 3.11 0.94
N ILE A 265 -13.89 2.46 0.42
CA ILE A 265 -15.29 2.78 0.74
C ILE A 265 -16.14 1.52 1.02
N PRO A 266 -15.94 0.88 2.19
CA PRO A 266 -16.61 -0.37 2.54
C PRO A 266 -18.15 -0.31 2.50
N SER A 267 -18.73 0.88 2.67
CA SER A 267 -20.17 1.08 2.59
C SER A 267 -20.74 0.69 1.23
N ILE A 268 -20.01 0.89 0.11
CA ILE A 268 -20.48 0.45 -1.20
C ILE A 268 -20.57 -1.08 -1.24
N LEU A 269 -19.53 -1.77 -0.76
CA LEU A 269 -19.44 -3.23 -0.75
C LEU A 269 -20.51 -3.88 0.14
N GLN A 270 -20.80 -3.29 1.31
CA GLN A 270 -21.65 -3.93 2.32
C GLN A 270 -23.13 -3.54 2.24
N THR A 271 -23.45 -2.28 1.89
CA THR A 271 -24.83 -1.76 2.02
C THR A 271 -25.43 -1.27 0.71
N GLN A 272 -24.63 -0.88 -0.28
CA GLN A 272 -25.14 -0.26 -1.51
C GLN A 272 -25.32 -1.26 -2.66
N GLN A 273 -26.26 -2.19 -2.49
CA GLN A 273 -26.53 -3.29 -3.43
C GLN A 273 -26.77 -2.82 -4.87
N ALA A 274 -27.51 -1.73 -5.08
CA ALA A 274 -27.79 -1.21 -6.42
C ALA A 274 -26.52 -0.74 -7.14
N LYS A 275 -25.62 -0.04 -6.43
CA LYS A 275 -24.34 0.40 -7.01
C LYS A 275 -23.42 -0.78 -7.30
N MET A 276 -23.35 -1.76 -6.40
CA MET A 276 -22.55 -2.96 -6.64
C MET A 276 -23.06 -3.78 -7.82
N ARG A 277 -24.39 -3.91 -7.98
CA ARG A 277 -24.97 -4.57 -9.16
C ARG A 277 -24.54 -3.88 -10.45
N GLU A 278 -24.65 -2.55 -10.51
CA GLU A 278 -24.22 -1.78 -11.69
C GLU A 278 -22.73 -1.98 -11.99
N ILE A 279 -21.87 -2.03 -10.97
CA ILE A 279 -20.43 -2.29 -11.12
C ILE A 279 -20.20 -3.69 -11.71
N VAL A 280 -20.84 -4.72 -11.14
CA VAL A 280 -20.69 -6.11 -11.60
C VAL A 280 -21.19 -6.27 -13.03
N ASP A 281 -22.37 -5.74 -13.34
CA ASP A 281 -22.95 -5.81 -14.69
C ASP A 281 -22.09 -5.09 -15.73
N LYS A 282 -21.38 -4.01 -15.35
CA LYS A 282 -20.50 -3.25 -16.25
C LYS A 282 -19.15 -3.94 -16.47
N TYR A 283 -18.51 -4.42 -15.42
CA TYR A 283 -17.10 -4.83 -15.44
C TYR A 283 -16.85 -6.33 -15.40
N PHE A 284 -17.75 -7.10 -14.79
CA PHE A 284 -17.57 -8.51 -14.51
C PHE A 284 -18.72 -9.39 -15.05
N PRO A 285 -19.22 -9.19 -16.30
CA PRO A 285 -20.29 -10.02 -16.85
C PRO A 285 -19.84 -11.45 -17.18
N ASP A 286 -18.55 -11.63 -17.51
CA ASP A 286 -17.95 -12.83 -18.06
C ASP A 286 -16.62 -13.21 -17.40
N ASN A 287 -15.88 -12.23 -16.85
CA ASN A 287 -14.57 -12.42 -16.23
C ASN A 287 -14.61 -12.21 -14.71
N TRP A 288 -14.34 -13.29 -13.98
CA TRP A 288 -14.32 -13.31 -12.51
C TRP A 288 -12.91 -13.37 -11.93
N VAL A 289 -11.90 -13.51 -12.79
CA VAL A 289 -10.49 -13.45 -12.41
C VAL A 289 -9.91 -12.16 -12.99
N ILE A 290 -9.40 -11.31 -12.12
CA ILE A 290 -8.84 -10.01 -12.48
C ILE A 290 -7.34 -9.98 -12.23
N SER A 291 -6.59 -9.30 -13.11
CA SER A 291 -5.18 -8.99 -12.89
C SER A 291 -5.10 -7.64 -12.16
N VAL A 292 -4.83 -7.68 -10.86
CA VAL A 292 -4.74 -6.47 -10.03
C VAL A 292 -3.48 -5.69 -10.31
N TYR A 293 -2.30 -6.30 -10.39
CA TYR A 293 -1.05 -5.62 -10.74
C TYR A 293 0.06 -6.63 -11.06
N MET A 294 0.79 -6.45 -12.17
CA MET A 294 1.97 -7.27 -12.56
C MET A 294 1.89 -8.77 -12.19
N GLY A 295 0.82 -9.47 -12.62
CA GLY A 295 0.65 -10.92 -12.40
C GLY A 295 -0.01 -11.31 -11.08
N ILE A 296 -0.32 -10.36 -10.19
CA ILE A 296 -1.19 -10.59 -9.04
C ILE A 296 -2.63 -10.74 -9.55
N THR A 297 -3.16 -11.95 -9.45
CA THR A 297 -4.55 -12.25 -9.84
C THR A 297 -5.45 -12.40 -8.62
N VAL A 298 -6.70 -11.98 -8.75
CA VAL A 298 -7.74 -12.20 -7.74
C VAL A 298 -8.92 -12.91 -8.38
N ASN A 299 -9.40 -13.97 -7.73
CA ASN A 299 -10.67 -14.60 -8.03
C ASN A 299 -11.78 -13.93 -7.22
N LEU A 300 -12.76 -13.30 -7.88
CA LEU A 300 -13.84 -12.56 -7.25
C LEU A 300 -14.92 -13.45 -6.60
N VAL A 301 -14.86 -14.77 -6.82
CA VAL A 301 -15.80 -15.75 -6.27
C VAL A 301 -15.35 -16.30 -4.91
N GLU A 302 -14.07 -16.11 -4.56
CA GLU A 302 -13.45 -16.52 -3.29
C GLU A 302 -13.54 -15.43 -2.21
#